data_AF-I0BFB7-F1
#
_entry.id   AF-I0BFB7-F1
#
_cell.length_a   1.000
_cell.length_b   1.000
_cell.length_c   1.000
_cell.angle_alpha   90.00
_cell.angle_beta   90.00
_cell.angle_gamma   90.00
#
_symmetry.space_group_name_H-M   'P 1'
#
loop_
_entity.id
_entity.type
_entity.pdbx_description
1 polymer ?
#
loop_
_entity_poly.entity_id
_entity_poly.type
_entity_poly.pdbx_seq_one_letter_code
_entity_poly.pdbx_strand_id
1 'polypeptide(L)'
;MKKLTLALAVLLLAGGLQAAGPLEYAPALAVEQPPRETGQTSQTAAPAQKHQTAGSLEEAVQALIRELSAQEGFESWAKAEWTSYPLGPGTHGWVVLLKTDGVEAGYLVIQDAGAGRYLLSEYGRGEYPLFSLQTLHHSLVRLDLIPSDTHAERLYYNPLEALWQITAPGGPVRYLDAKTGEELPLHPGEVPHKELPAGEGISYQTGSPAPKPERLIGGSPFDAYERLPWVTSPPASPPSPAQLGEWLKQGSRPIYAAEVYGGRHLIPLAVTGLAVWSGGTAYVRALQDDDRYLPLGALHHLGGFYP
;
A
#
# COMPACT_ATOMS: atom_id res chain seq x y z
N MET A 1 -53.32 -0.11 42.31
CA MET A 1 -53.26 -1.05 43.45
C MET A 1 -54.33 -2.12 43.27
N LYS A 2 -53.94 -3.34 42.92
CA LYS A 2 -54.60 -4.60 43.33
C LYS A 2 -53.74 -5.76 42.82
N LYS A 3 -53.14 -6.45 43.77
CA LYS A 3 -52.36 -7.67 43.61
C LYS A 3 -53.34 -8.83 43.41
N LEU A 4 -53.07 -9.74 42.49
CA LEU A 4 -53.60 -11.09 42.56
C LEU A 4 -52.52 -12.09 42.16
N THR A 5 -52.05 -12.79 43.18
CA THR A 5 -51.19 -13.97 43.17
C THR A 5 -52.03 -15.21 42.88
N LEU A 6 -51.59 -16.10 41.98
CA LEU A 6 -51.72 -17.55 42.17
C LEU A 6 -50.77 -18.38 41.29
N ALA A 7 -49.92 -19.14 41.98
CA ALA A 7 -49.37 -20.48 41.75
C ALA A 7 -49.03 -21.00 40.33
N LEU A 8 -47.72 -21.13 40.11
CA LEU A 8 -46.96 -22.39 39.95
C LEU A 8 -47.61 -23.54 39.14
N ALA A 9 -47.09 -23.75 37.92
CA ALA A 9 -47.00 -25.05 37.29
C ALA A 9 -45.57 -25.23 36.76
N VAL A 10 -44.83 -26.15 37.36
CA VAL A 10 -43.52 -26.62 36.94
C VAL A 10 -43.71 -27.53 35.73
N LEU A 11 -43.10 -27.22 34.59
CA LEU A 11 -42.82 -28.20 33.57
C LEU A 11 -41.36 -28.06 33.10
N LEU A 12 -40.59 -29.11 33.38
CA LEU A 12 -39.26 -29.36 32.88
C LEU A 12 -39.31 -29.51 31.35
N LEU A 13 -38.55 -28.68 30.64
CA LEU A 13 -38.07 -28.97 29.29
C LEU A 13 -36.58 -28.68 29.24
N ALA A 14 -35.81 -29.73 29.50
CA ALA A 14 -34.42 -29.83 29.07
C ALA A 14 -34.42 -30.04 27.55
N GLY A 15 -33.70 -29.21 26.82
CA GLY A 15 -33.54 -29.36 25.39
C GLY A 15 -32.61 -28.32 24.78
N GLY A 16 -31.36 -28.73 24.54
CA GLY A 16 -30.52 -28.20 23.46
C GLY A 16 -29.81 -26.86 23.71
N LEU A 17 -28.67 -26.89 24.40
CA LEU A 17 -27.57 -25.98 24.10
C LEU A 17 -27.08 -26.33 22.68
N GLN A 18 -27.47 -25.56 21.66
CA GLN A 18 -26.70 -25.53 20.41
C GLN A 18 -25.56 -24.53 20.61
N ALA A 19 -24.36 -25.08 20.78
CA ALA A 19 -23.13 -24.34 20.60
C ALA A 19 -23.13 -23.75 19.19
N ALA A 20 -23.06 -22.43 19.09
CA ALA A 20 -22.69 -21.77 17.84
C ALA A 20 -21.28 -22.25 17.48
N GLY A 21 -21.16 -23.02 16.41
CA GLY A 21 -19.87 -23.37 15.84
C GLY A 21 -19.15 -22.10 15.35
N PRO A 22 -17.81 -22.09 15.34
CA PRO A 22 -17.08 -20.99 14.73
C PRO A 22 -17.44 -20.88 13.25
N LEU A 23 -17.60 -19.66 12.76
CA LEU A 23 -17.76 -19.37 11.32
C LEU A 23 -16.52 -19.89 10.60
N GLU A 24 -16.67 -20.98 9.85
CA GLU A 24 -15.66 -21.44 8.91
C GLU A 24 -15.43 -20.35 7.86
N TYR A 25 -14.18 -19.90 7.78
CA TYR A 25 -13.69 -18.97 6.77
C TYR A 25 -13.93 -19.56 5.37
N ALA A 26 -14.55 -18.78 4.49
CA ALA A 26 -14.66 -19.11 3.07
C ALA A 26 -13.26 -19.36 2.46
N PRO A 27 -13.13 -20.24 1.44
CA PRO A 27 -11.84 -20.55 0.86
C PRO A 27 -11.20 -19.29 0.26
N ALA A 28 -9.88 -19.20 0.41
CA ALA A 28 -9.08 -18.10 -0.14
C ALA A 28 -9.34 -17.95 -1.64
N LEU A 29 -9.56 -16.70 -2.08
CA LEU A 29 -9.44 -16.29 -3.48
C LEU A 29 -8.16 -16.91 -4.05
N ALA A 30 -8.20 -17.39 -5.30
CA ALA A 30 -7.02 -17.85 -6.02
C ALA A 30 -6.11 -16.66 -6.35
N VAL A 31 -5.48 -16.10 -5.32
CA VAL A 31 -4.32 -15.21 -5.43
C VAL A 31 -3.15 -16.13 -5.69
N GLU A 32 -2.47 -15.93 -6.82
CA GLU A 32 -1.26 -16.65 -7.18
C GLU A 32 -0.26 -16.54 -6.01
N GLN A 33 -0.09 -17.64 -5.27
CA GLN A 33 0.90 -17.72 -4.21
C GLN A 33 2.26 -17.90 -4.87
N PRO A 34 3.30 -17.14 -4.47
CA PRO A 34 4.64 -17.38 -4.98
C PRO A 34 5.10 -18.80 -4.60
N PRO A 35 6.00 -19.42 -5.39
CA PRO A 35 6.56 -20.72 -5.07
C PRO A 35 7.18 -20.69 -3.67
N ARG A 36 6.68 -21.54 -2.76
CA ARG A 36 7.36 -21.85 -1.51
C ARG A 36 8.50 -22.80 -1.84
N GLU A 37 9.74 -22.37 -1.72
CA GLU A 37 10.88 -23.29 -1.69
C GLU A 37 10.83 -24.11 -0.39
N THR A 38 10.13 -25.23 -0.42
CA THR A 38 10.18 -26.25 0.64
C THR A 38 11.41 -27.12 0.41
N GLY A 39 12.46 -26.88 1.19
CA GLY A 39 13.62 -27.77 1.24
C GLY A 39 13.26 -29.10 1.91
N GLN A 40 13.41 -30.22 1.19
CA GLN A 40 14.15 -31.43 1.60
C GLN A 40 13.84 -32.62 0.66
N THR A 41 14.84 -33.06 -0.10
CA THR A 41 15.25 -34.48 -0.17
C THR A 41 16.71 -34.56 -0.62
N SER A 42 17.49 -35.36 0.10
CA SER A 42 18.91 -35.61 -0.07
C SER A 42 19.25 -36.36 -1.37
N GLN A 43 20.34 -35.98 -2.06
CA GLN A 43 21.55 -36.82 -2.25
C GLN A 43 22.60 -36.20 -3.21
N THR A 44 23.86 -36.36 -2.76
CA THR A 44 25.16 -36.29 -3.47
C THR A 44 25.83 -34.92 -3.66
N ALA A 45 26.94 -34.78 -2.94
CA ALA A 45 27.81 -33.60 -2.88
C ALA A 45 28.77 -33.49 -4.09
N ALA A 46 28.88 -32.27 -4.61
CA ALA A 46 30.06 -31.71 -5.26
C ALA A 46 30.25 -30.29 -4.67
N PRO A 47 31.49 -29.80 -4.45
CA PRO A 47 31.71 -28.60 -3.66
C PRO A 47 31.37 -27.36 -4.48
N ALA A 48 30.15 -26.84 -4.30
CA ALA A 48 29.78 -25.54 -4.84
C ALA A 48 30.40 -24.44 -3.96
N GLN A 49 31.35 -23.73 -4.55
CA GLN A 49 31.98 -22.53 -4.03
C GLN A 49 30.91 -21.58 -3.45
N LYS A 50 31.18 -21.05 -2.24
CA LYS A 50 30.47 -19.87 -1.70
C LYS A 50 30.62 -18.73 -2.71
N HIS A 51 29.68 -18.62 -3.64
CA HIS A 51 29.38 -17.33 -4.24
C HIS A 51 28.93 -16.45 -3.09
N GLN A 52 29.68 -15.39 -2.82
CA GLN A 52 29.22 -14.30 -1.98
C GLN A 52 28.02 -13.71 -2.71
N THR A 53 26.82 -14.15 -2.34
CA THR A 53 25.58 -13.84 -3.06
C THR A 53 25.27 -12.35 -2.92
N ALA A 54 24.94 -11.70 -4.04
CA ALA A 54 24.24 -10.43 -4.05
C ALA A 54 23.04 -10.51 -3.09
N GLY A 55 22.82 -9.47 -2.27
CA GLY A 55 21.86 -9.54 -1.17
C GLY A 55 20.42 -9.71 -1.66
N SER A 56 19.61 -10.38 -0.85
CA SER A 56 18.24 -10.75 -1.19
C SER A 56 17.26 -9.60 -0.95
N LEU A 57 16.10 -9.65 -1.61
CA LEU A 57 14.95 -8.75 -1.35
C LEU A 57 14.61 -8.73 0.15
N GLU A 58 14.69 -9.88 0.80
CA GLU A 58 14.49 -10.03 2.24
C GLU A 58 15.44 -9.15 3.07
N GLU A 59 16.73 -9.13 2.72
CA GLU A 59 17.71 -8.27 3.41
C GLU A 59 17.34 -6.80 3.28
N ALA A 60 16.95 -6.37 2.07
CA ALA A 60 16.52 -5.00 1.81
C ALA A 60 15.25 -4.62 2.58
N VAL A 61 14.23 -5.47 2.56
CA VAL A 61 12.98 -5.26 3.30
C VAL A 61 13.25 -5.15 4.79
N GLN A 62 14.01 -6.10 5.36
CA GLN A 62 14.33 -6.08 6.79
C GLN A 62 15.14 -4.83 7.17
N ALA A 63 16.08 -4.41 6.32
CA ALA A 63 16.85 -3.20 6.56
C ALA A 63 15.99 -1.93 6.57
N LEU A 64 15.10 -1.77 5.58
CA LEU A 64 14.20 -0.62 5.51
C LEU A 64 13.20 -0.62 6.66
N ILE A 65 12.62 -1.77 7.02
CA ILE A 65 11.70 -1.88 8.18
C ILE A 65 12.41 -1.49 9.47
N ARG A 66 13.67 -1.91 9.68
CA ARG A 66 14.44 -1.52 10.87
C ARG A 66 14.62 0.00 10.95
N GLU A 67 15.03 0.66 9.87
CA GLU A 67 15.26 2.11 9.89
C GLU A 67 13.94 2.91 10.01
N LEU A 68 12.86 2.43 9.39
CA LEU A 68 11.53 3.04 9.50
C LEU A 68 10.92 2.86 10.87
N SER A 69 11.00 1.66 11.46
CA SER A 69 10.41 1.38 12.79
C SER A 69 11.06 2.14 13.94
N ALA A 70 12.25 2.71 13.72
CA ALA A 70 12.89 3.62 14.66
C ALA A 70 12.33 5.05 14.62
N GLN A 71 11.44 5.36 13.68
CA GLN A 71 10.83 6.68 13.53
C GLN A 71 9.49 6.77 14.27
N GLU A 72 9.15 8.00 14.68
CA GLU A 72 7.86 8.29 15.30
C GLU A 72 6.70 7.87 14.38
N GLY A 73 5.79 7.06 14.92
CA GLY A 73 4.60 6.61 14.24
C GLY A 73 4.77 5.36 13.36
N PHE A 74 5.94 4.71 13.39
CA PHE A 74 6.23 3.45 12.70
C PHE A 74 6.63 2.32 13.66
N GLU A 75 6.52 2.53 14.98
CA GLU A 75 7.08 1.64 16.00
C GLU A 75 6.53 0.21 15.92
N SER A 76 5.26 0.06 15.51
CA SER A 76 4.62 -1.25 15.33
C SER A 76 5.30 -2.12 14.27
N TRP A 77 6.01 -1.51 13.32
CA TRP A 77 6.70 -2.22 12.24
C TRP A 77 7.87 -3.05 12.74
N ALA A 78 8.43 -2.72 13.92
CA ALA A 78 9.52 -3.50 14.53
C ALA A 78 9.11 -4.96 14.83
N LYS A 79 7.80 -5.23 14.93
CA LYS A 79 7.24 -6.56 15.18
C LYS A 79 6.34 -7.03 14.03
N ALA A 80 6.31 -6.31 12.92
CA ALA A 80 5.42 -6.65 11.82
C ALA A 80 5.90 -7.91 11.11
N GLU A 81 4.95 -8.79 10.84
CA GLU A 81 5.09 -9.81 9.82
C GLU A 81 4.87 -9.17 8.46
N TRP A 82 5.52 -9.69 7.41
CA TRP A 82 5.33 -9.16 6.07
C TRP A 82 5.20 -10.26 5.03
N THR A 83 4.52 -9.93 3.94
CA THR A 83 4.40 -10.80 2.76
C THR A 83 4.63 -9.96 1.52
N SER A 84 5.38 -10.48 0.55
CA SER A 84 5.64 -9.80 -0.72
C SER A 84 4.78 -10.38 -1.84
N TYR A 85 4.35 -9.50 -2.74
CA TYR A 85 3.61 -9.85 -3.95
C TYR A 85 4.22 -9.13 -5.15
N PRO A 86 4.39 -9.79 -6.31
CA PRO A 86 4.86 -9.14 -7.52
C PRO A 86 3.87 -8.07 -8.01
N LEU A 87 4.38 -7.00 -8.61
CA LEU A 87 3.59 -5.86 -9.09
C LEU A 87 3.14 -5.94 -10.55
N GLY A 88 3.19 -7.15 -11.10
CA GLY A 88 2.82 -7.44 -12.46
C GLY A 88 4.02 -7.86 -13.32
N PRO A 89 3.76 -8.44 -14.49
CA PRO A 89 4.79 -8.98 -15.38
C PRO A 89 5.84 -7.93 -15.76
N GLY A 90 7.13 -8.30 -15.71
CA GLY A 90 8.24 -7.48 -16.22
C GLY A 90 8.64 -6.28 -15.36
N THR A 91 7.95 -6.01 -14.25
CA THR A 91 8.25 -4.85 -13.37
C THR A 91 9.49 -5.03 -12.50
N HIS A 92 9.93 -6.28 -12.28
CA HIS A 92 10.94 -6.64 -11.28
C HIS A 92 10.70 -5.95 -9.92
N GLY A 93 9.42 -5.77 -9.55
CA GLY A 93 9.02 -5.03 -8.36
C GLY A 93 8.00 -5.78 -7.53
N TRP A 94 7.95 -5.44 -6.24
CA TRP A 94 7.09 -6.04 -5.24
C TRP A 94 6.42 -5.00 -4.37
N VAL A 95 5.16 -5.25 -4.04
CA VAL A 95 4.55 -4.66 -2.84
C VAL A 95 4.79 -5.62 -1.68
N VAL A 96 5.27 -5.07 -0.57
CA VAL A 96 5.46 -5.78 0.69
C VAL A 96 4.39 -5.27 1.64
N LEU A 97 3.44 -6.11 2.01
CA LEU A 97 2.37 -5.78 2.95
C LEU A 97 2.81 -6.16 4.36
N LEU A 98 2.67 -5.24 5.30
CA LEU A 98 3.03 -5.42 6.70
C LEU A 98 1.77 -5.62 7.55
N LYS A 99 1.86 -6.54 8.52
CA LYS A 99 0.83 -6.78 9.51
C LYS A 99 1.42 -6.83 10.91
N THR A 100 0.74 -6.21 11.87
CA THR A 100 1.07 -6.32 13.29
C THR A 100 -0.14 -6.91 14.00
N ASP A 101 0.05 -7.99 14.77
CA ASP A 101 -1.02 -8.69 15.48
C ASP A 101 -2.21 -9.09 14.56
N GLY A 102 -1.90 -9.43 13.30
CA GLY A 102 -2.87 -9.84 12.28
C GLY A 102 -3.58 -8.68 11.55
N VAL A 103 -3.38 -7.43 11.97
CA VAL A 103 -3.97 -6.22 11.38
C VAL A 103 -3.00 -5.59 10.38
N GLU A 104 -3.50 -5.06 9.27
CA GLU A 104 -2.67 -4.31 8.31
C GLU A 104 -2.01 -3.11 9.01
N ALA A 105 -0.70 -2.93 8.82
CA ALA A 105 0.10 -1.91 9.50
C ALA A 105 0.83 -0.97 8.54
N GLY A 106 0.89 -1.33 7.26
CA GLY A 106 1.51 -0.52 6.22
C GLY A 106 2.04 -1.37 5.07
N TYR A 107 2.86 -0.75 4.23
CA TYR A 107 3.47 -1.39 3.07
C TYR A 107 4.76 -0.70 2.62
N LEU A 108 5.54 -1.43 1.84
CA LEU A 108 6.65 -0.91 1.01
C LEU A 108 6.39 -1.26 -0.45
N VAL A 109 6.80 -0.39 -1.36
CA VAL A 109 6.91 -0.69 -2.79
C VAL A 109 8.38 -0.67 -3.18
N ILE A 110 8.91 -1.84 -3.53
CA ILE A 110 10.33 -2.04 -3.79
C ILE A 110 10.52 -2.55 -5.21
N GLN A 111 11.48 -1.98 -5.93
CA GLN A 111 11.89 -2.42 -7.26
C GLN A 111 13.34 -2.92 -7.23
N ASP A 112 13.64 -3.98 -7.97
CA ASP A 112 15.02 -4.40 -8.23
C ASP A 112 15.67 -3.41 -9.21
N ALA A 113 16.79 -2.82 -8.78
CA ALA A 113 17.61 -1.93 -9.59
C ALA A 113 18.88 -2.62 -10.11
N GLY A 114 18.95 -3.95 -9.98
CA GLY A 114 20.05 -4.80 -10.42
C GLY A 114 21.26 -4.78 -9.48
N ALA A 115 22.10 -5.80 -9.58
CA ALA A 115 23.35 -5.94 -8.83
C ALA A 115 23.18 -5.83 -7.29
N GLY A 116 22.08 -6.38 -6.74
CA GLY A 116 21.78 -6.33 -5.30
C GLY A 116 21.36 -4.95 -4.80
N ARG A 117 20.86 -4.10 -5.70
CA ARG A 117 20.35 -2.77 -5.40
C ARG A 117 18.84 -2.78 -5.47
N TYR A 118 18.19 -2.18 -4.49
CA TYR A 118 16.75 -2.09 -4.37
C TYR A 118 16.33 -0.63 -4.28
N LEU A 119 15.31 -0.25 -5.03
CA LEU A 119 14.71 1.07 -5.00
C LEU A 119 13.44 1.03 -4.16
N LEU A 120 13.42 1.75 -3.03
CA LEU A 120 12.18 2.04 -2.30
C LEU A 120 11.46 3.15 -3.07
N SER A 121 10.41 2.81 -3.81
CA SER A 121 9.68 3.77 -4.66
C SER A 121 8.48 4.39 -3.96
N GLU A 122 7.94 3.74 -2.93
CA GLU A 122 6.85 4.26 -2.09
C GLU A 122 6.80 3.47 -0.78
N TYR A 123 6.32 4.09 0.29
CA TYR A 123 5.89 3.37 1.48
C TYR A 123 4.67 4.05 2.10
N GLY A 124 3.93 3.35 2.94
CA GLY A 124 2.80 3.94 3.67
C GLY A 124 2.52 3.20 4.94
N ARG A 125 1.96 3.89 5.93
CA ARG A 125 1.63 3.34 7.25
C ARG A 125 0.14 3.44 7.52
N GLY A 126 -0.41 2.44 8.20
CA GLY A 126 -1.82 2.38 8.55
C GLY A 126 -2.49 1.08 8.08
N GLU A 127 -3.80 1.03 8.28
CA GLU A 127 -4.65 -0.15 8.07
C GLU A 127 -5.18 -0.30 6.64
N TYR A 128 -4.92 0.69 5.77
CA TYR A 128 -5.34 0.71 4.37
C TYR A 128 -4.13 0.77 3.42
N PRO A 129 -3.25 -0.26 3.40
CA PRO A 129 -2.09 -0.28 2.54
C PRO A 129 -2.46 -0.33 1.06
N LEU A 130 -1.56 0.14 0.20
CA LEU A 130 -1.66 -0.04 -1.24
C LEU A 130 -1.71 -1.55 -1.56
N PHE A 131 -2.63 -1.97 -2.42
CA PHE A 131 -2.91 -3.38 -2.72
C PHE A 131 -3.38 -4.21 -1.51
N SER A 132 -4.07 -3.58 -0.55
CA SER A 132 -4.78 -4.27 0.54
C SER A 132 -5.71 -5.36 -0.01
N LEU A 133 -5.53 -6.59 0.46
CA LEU A 133 -6.40 -7.71 0.11
C LEU A 133 -7.78 -7.56 0.74
N GLN A 134 -7.87 -6.89 1.89
CA GLN A 134 -9.14 -6.57 2.55
C GLN A 134 -9.94 -5.54 1.73
N THR A 135 -9.27 -4.48 1.25
CA THR A 135 -9.89 -3.47 0.39
C THR A 135 -10.35 -4.08 -0.94
N LEU A 136 -9.53 -4.96 -1.55
CA LEU A 136 -9.93 -5.71 -2.73
C LEU A 136 -11.17 -6.57 -2.45
N HIS A 137 -11.16 -7.37 -1.38
CA HIS A 137 -12.29 -8.23 -1.02
C HIS A 137 -13.60 -7.42 -0.85
N HIS A 138 -13.56 -6.31 -0.11
CA HIS A 138 -14.72 -5.42 0.04
C HIS A 138 -15.25 -4.89 -1.29
N SER A 139 -14.35 -4.59 -2.22
CA SER A 139 -14.71 -4.10 -3.55
C SER A 139 -15.36 -5.21 -4.38
N LEU A 140 -14.81 -6.43 -4.35
CA LEU A 140 -15.40 -7.60 -5.01
C LEU A 140 -16.79 -7.95 -4.46
N VAL A 141 -16.98 -7.87 -3.14
CA VAL A 141 -18.30 -8.05 -2.51
C VAL A 141 -19.31 -7.04 -3.05
N ARG A 142 -18.92 -5.75 -3.08
CA ARG A 142 -19.79 -4.66 -3.52
C ARG A 142 -20.20 -4.77 -4.99
N LEU A 143 -19.31 -5.31 -5.82
CA LEU A 143 -19.52 -5.51 -7.24
C LEU A 143 -20.21 -6.85 -7.56
N ASP A 144 -20.55 -7.65 -6.55
CA ASP A 144 -21.12 -9.01 -6.69
C ASP A 144 -20.19 -9.93 -7.50
N LEU A 145 -18.87 -9.79 -7.30
CA LEU A 145 -17.80 -10.51 -8.00
C LEU A 145 -17.10 -11.55 -7.13
N ILE A 146 -17.77 -12.09 -6.10
CA ILE A 146 -17.28 -13.23 -5.31
C ILE A 146 -17.69 -14.62 -5.89
N PRO A 147 -17.37 -14.92 -7.16
CA PRO A 147 -17.14 -16.30 -7.59
C PRO A 147 -15.72 -16.82 -7.28
N SER A 148 -15.55 -18.14 -7.23
CA SER A 148 -14.24 -18.80 -6.98
C SER A 148 -13.20 -18.61 -8.08
N ASP A 149 -13.60 -18.09 -9.24
CA ASP A 149 -12.84 -17.94 -10.47
C ASP A 149 -12.66 -16.46 -10.88
N THR A 150 -12.93 -15.52 -9.97
CA THR A 150 -12.52 -14.12 -10.14
C THR A 150 -11.02 -13.99 -9.95
N HIS A 151 -10.33 -13.48 -10.97
CA HIS A 151 -8.90 -13.21 -10.95
C HIS A 151 -8.63 -11.72 -10.73
N ALA A 152 -7.63 -11.41 -9.91
CA ALA A 152 -7.17 -10.05 -9.62
C ALA A 152 -5.66 -9.95 -9.85
N GLU A 153 -5.26 -9.15 -10.83
CA GLU A 153 -3.87 -8.88 -11.18
C GLU A 153 -3.45 -7.49 -10.68
N ARG A 154 -2.23 -7.37 -10.15
CA ARG A 154 -1.65 -6.09 -9.71
C ARG A 154 -0.97 -5.43 -10.90
N LEU A 155 -1.31 -4.17 -11.15
CA LEU A 155 -0.63 -3.32 -12.11
C LEU A 155 -0.12 -2.07 -11.39
N TYR A 156 1.18 -1.85 -11.39
CA TYR A 156 1.78 -0.66 -10.77
C TYR A 156 2.64 0.06 -11.80
N TYR A 157 2.14 1.18 -12.30
CA TYR A 157 2.86 2.01 -13.27
C TYR A 157 3.72 3.06 -12.56
N ASN A 158 3.15 3.73 -11.56
CA ASN A 158 3.83 4.70 -10.71
C ASN A 158 3.03 4.91 -9.41
N PRO A 159 3.51 5.71 -8.44
CA PRO A 159 2.85 5.88 -7.15
C PRO A 159 1.41 6.41 -7.19
N LEU A 160 0.95 7.03 -8.28
CA LEU A 160 -0.44 7.49 -8.41
C LEU A 160 -1.28 6.66 -9.38
N GLU A 161 -0.66 5.70 -10.06
CA GLU A 161 -1.29 4.87 -11.08
C GLU A 161 -1.09 3.38 -10.74
N ALA A 162 -1.74 2.95 -9.66
CA ALA A 162 -1.72 1.59 -9.13
C ALA A 162 -3.13 0.99 -9.18
N LEU A 163 -3.27 -0.18 -9.82
CA LEU A 163 -4.55 -0.77 -10.18
C LEU A 163 -4.63 -2.26 -9.85
N TRP A 164 -5.82 -2.70 -9.50
CA TRP A 164 -6.24 -4.08 -9.68
C TRP A 164 -6.92 -4.23 -11.04
N GLN A 165 -6.45 -5.16 -11.87
CA GLN A 165 -7.19 -5.64 -13.04
C GLN A 165 -8.00 -6.87 -12.65
N ILE A 166 -9.33 -6.75 -12.70
CA ILE A 166 -10.26 -7.79 -12.30
C ILE A 166 -10.83 -8.47 -13.54
N THR A 167 -10.72 -9.80 -13.59
CA THR A 167 -11.31 -10.64 -14.62
C THR A 167 -12.23 -11.65 -13.96
N ALA A 168 -13.54 -11.54 -14.22
CA ALA A 168 -14.55 -12.48 -13.75
C ALA A 168 -15.16 -13.26 -14.93
N PRO A 169 -15.61 -14.51 -14.75
CA PRO A 169 -16.16 -15.32 -15.83
C PRO A 169 -17.36 -14.67 -16.51
N GLY A 170 -17.32 -14.58 -17.83
CA GLY A 170 -18.40 -13.97 -18.63
C GLY A 170 -18.60 -12.47 -18.39
N GLY A 171 -17.79 -11.84 -17.53
CA GLY A 171 -17.82 -10.41 -17.23
C GLY A 171 -16.79 -9.63 -18.05
N PRO A 172 -16.96 -8.30 -18.16
CA PRO A 172 -15.92 -7.43 -18.69
C PRO A 172 -14.73 -7.37 -17.72
N VAL A 173 -13.55 -7.07 -18.25
CA VAL A 173 -12.40 -6.66 -17.42
C VAL A 173 -12.73 -5.33 -16.75
N ARG A 174 -12.47 -5.24 -15.44
CA ARG A 174 -12.68 -4.03 -14.63
C ARG A 174 -11.36 -3.60 -14.01
N TYR A 175 -11.22 -2.31 -13.75
CA TYR A 175 -10.04 -1.76 -13.08
C TYR A 175 -10.48 -1.10 -11.78
N LEU A 176 -9.85 -1.51 -10.67
CA LEU A 176 -10.06 -0.89 -9.37
C LEU A 176 -8.80 -0.13 -8.98
N ASP A 177 -8.96 1.04 -8.38
CA ASP A 177 -7.85 1.74 -7.75
C ASP A 177 -7.27 0.88 -6.61
N ALA A 178 -5.95 0.67 -6.62
CA ALA A 178 -5.30 -0.26 -5.68
C ALA A 178 -5.25 0.26 -4.24
N LYS A 179 -5.51 1.55 -4.01
CA LYS A 179 -5.50 2.17 -2.68
C LYS A 179 -6.89 2.21 -2.05
N THR A 180 -7.90 2.58 -2.83
CA THR A 180 -9.27 2.88 -2.36
C THR A 180 -10.26 1.77 -2.69
N GLY A 181 -9.95 0.94 -3.69
CA GLY A 181 -10.88 -0.08 -4.21
C GLY A 181 -12.01 0.49 -5.10
N GLU A 182 -11.98 1.78 -5.42
CA GLU A 182 -12.94 2.40 -6.33
C GLU A 182 -12.83 1.80 -7.74
N GLU A 183 -13.98 1.49 -8.37
CA GLU A 183 -14.00 1.09 -9.79
C GLU A 183 -13.74 2.32 -10.67
N LEU A 184 -12.69 2.25 -11.47
CA LEU A 184 -12.28 3.35 -12.34
C LEU A 184 -12.92 3.23 -13.72
N PRO A 185 -13.24 4.35 -14.38
CA PRO A 185 -13.83 4.38 -15.72
C PRO A 185 -12.79 4.11 -16.81
N LEU A 186 -12.10 2.98 -16.71
CA LEU A 186 -11.07 2.53 -17.65
C LEU A 186 -11.63 1.41 -18.55
N HIS A 187 -11.22 1.42 -19.81
CA HIS A 187 -11.60 0.39 -20.77
C HIS A 187 -10.50 -0.66 -20.89
N PRO A 188 -10.86 -1.94 -21.13
CA PRO A 188 -9.89 -2.99 -21.39
C PRO A 188 -9.01 -2.63 -22.60
N GLY A 189 -7.70 -2.83 -22.45
CA GLY A 189 -6.71 -2.47 -23.46
C GLY A 189 -5.50 -1.79 -22.82
N GLU A 190 -4.93 -0.81 -23.52
CA GLU A 190 -3.82 -0.02 -22.98
C GLU A 190 -4.37 0.99 -21.94
N VAL A 191 -4.02 0.75 -20.67
CA VAL A 191 -4.25 1.72 -19.60
C VAL A 191 -3.30 2.89 -19.82
N PRO A 192 -3.79 4.10 -20.12
CA PRO A 192 -2.90 5.26 -20.26
C PRO A 192 -2.20 5.48 -18.92
N HIS A 193 -0.89 5.67 -18.95
CA HIS A 193 -0.10 5.95 -17.75
C HIS A 193 1.07 6.85 -18.10
N LYS A 194 1.60 7.53 -17.09
CA LYS A 194 2.79 8.37 -17.23
C LYS A 194 4.03 7.59 -16.79
N GLU A 195 4.94 7.43 -17.73
CA GLU A 195 6.28 6.92 -17.45
C GLU A 195 7.07 7.94 -16.62
N LEU A 196 7.72 7.45 -15.57
CA LEU A 196 8.60 8.23 -14.73
C LEU A 196 10.07 8.03 -15.14
N PRO A 197 10.94 9.02 -14.90
CA PRO A 197 12.37 8.81 -14.97
C PRO A 197 12.80 7.66 -14.05
N ALA A 198 13.76 6.86 -14.49
CA ALA A 198 14.31 5.79 -13.67
C ALA A 198 14.99 6.35 -12.40
N GLY A 199 14.79 5.68 -11.26
CA GLY A 199 15.47 6.02 -10.00
C GLY A 199 14.71 6.98 -9.09
N GLU A 200 13.42 7.22 -9.34
CA GLU A 200 12.56 7.96 -8.40
C GLU A 200 12.39 7.18 -7.09
N GLY A 201 13.06 7.64 -6.03
CA GLY A 201 13.01 7.03 -4.70
C GLY A 201 14.39 6.85 -4.08
N ILE A 202 14.48 5.96 -3.10
CA ILE A 202 15.72 5.67 -2.37
C ILE A 202 16.34 4.39 -2.88
N SER A 203 17.54 4.52 -3.41
CA SER A 203 18.36 3.38 -3.78
C SER A 203 19.11 2.85 -2.55
N TYR A 204 18.93 1.56 -2.27
CA TYR A 204 19.64 0.83 -1.23
C TYR A 204 20.48 -0.30 -1.85
N GLN A 205 21.77 -0.36 -1.51
CA GLN A 205 22.64 -1.48 -1.86
C GLN A 205 22.73 -2.43 -0.67
N THR A 206 22.32 -3.69 -0.85
CA THR A 206 22.47 -4.72 0.20
C THR A 206 23.92 -4.86 0.65
N GLY A 207 24.14 -5.13 1.93
CA GLY A 207 25.46 -5.15 2.56
C GLY A 207 26.07 -3.77 2.87
N SER A 208 25.42 -2.68 2.46
CA SER A 208 25.78 -1.31 2.87
C SER A 208 24.90 -0.84 4.03
N PRO A 209 25.29 0.24 4.75
CA PRO A 209 24.40 0.89 5.72
C PRO A 209 23.08 1.28 5.06
N ALA A 210 21.98 0.94 5.72
CA ALA A 210 20.64 1.23 5.22
C ALA A 210 20.38 2.74 5.23
N PRO A 211 19.73 3.29 4.18
CA PRO A 211 19.27 4.67 4.20
C PRO A 211 18.18 4.82 5.26
N LYS A 212 18.12 5.99 5.89
CA LYS A 212 17.16 6.25 6.96
C LYS A 212 16.54 7.64 6.85
N PRO A 213 15.31 7.84 7.35
CA PRO A 213 14.76 9.18 7.54
C PRO A 213 15.63 9.98 8.50
N GLU A 214 16.09 11.16 8.09
CA GLU A 214 16.89 12.06 8.92
C GLU A 214 16.07 13.23 9.47
N ARG A 215 15.03 13.63 8.74
CA ARG A 215 14.15 14.72 9.14
C ARG A 215 12.72 14.45 8.73
N LEU A 216 11.83 14.43 9.72
CA LEU A 216 10.38 14.39 9.53
C LEU A 216 9.81 15.77 9.84
N ILE A 217 9.05 16.32 8.90
CA ILE A 217 8.34 17.60 9.05
C ILE A 217 6.85 17.27 8.99
N GLY A 218 6.14 17.52 10.08
CA GLY A 218 4.70 17.30 10.18
C GLY A 218 3.91 18.58 9.95
N GLY A 219 2.75 18.43 9.30
CA GLY A 219 1.62 19.34 9.35
C GLY A 219 0.41 18.63 9.97
N SER A 220 -0.68 19.37 10.18
CA SER A 220 -1.94 18.80 10.67
C SER A 220 -2.67 18.08 9.54
N PRO A 221 -3.35 16.95 9.82
CA PRO A 221 -4.24 16.33 8.84
C PRO A 221 -5.42 17.25 8.50
N PHE A 222 -5.90 17.18 7.27
CA PHE A 222 -7.06 17.91 6.77
C PHE A 222 -7.63 17.17 5.56
N ASP A 223 -8.87 17.47 5.19
CA ASP A 223 -9.52 16.89 4.01
C ASP A 223 -9.16 17.71 2.75
N ALA A 224 -8.62 17.03 1.73
CA ALA A 224 -8.23 17.64 0.47
C ALA A 224 -9.41 18.21 -0.32
N TYR A 225 -10.64 17.77 -0.03
CA TYR A 225 -11.86 18.25 -0.69
C TYR A 225 -12.48 19.47 -0.01
N GLU A 226 -12.03 19.88 1.18
CA GLU A 226 -12.48 21.12 1.84
C GLU A 226 -12.19 22.37 0.99
N ARG A 227 -11.12 22.31 0.19
CA ARG A 227 -10.70 23.37 -0.73
C ARG A 227 -10.41 22.73 -2.09
N LEU A 228 -10.90 23.33 -3.18
CA LEU A 228 -10.65 22.87 -4.54
C LEU A 228 -9.75 23.84 -5.32
N PRO A 229 -8.51 24.14 -4.85
CA PRO A 229 -7.68 25.19 -5.43
C PRO A 229 -7.32 24.92 -6.90
N TRP A 230 -7.21 23.65 -7.30
CA TRP A 230 -6.94 23.23 -8.68
C TRP A 230 -8.02 23.66 -9.69
N VAL A 231 -9.23 23.96 -9.23
CA VAL A 231 -10.31 24.48 -10.08
C VAL A 231 -10.13 25.97 -10.36
N THR A 232 -9.48 26.70 -9.46
CA THR A 232 -9.50 28.16 -9.44
C THR A 232 -8.15 28.81 -9.73
N SER A 233 -7.06 28.06 -9.60
CA SER A 233 -5.69 28.57 -9.73
C SER A 233 -4.79 27.55 -10.42
N PRO A 234 -3.73 27.99 -11.14
CA PRO A 234 -2.69 27.08 -11.58
C PRO A 234 -1.87 26.56 -10.39
N PRO A 235 -1.20 25.40 -10.51
CA PRO A 235 -0.31 24.91 -9.46
C PRO A 235 0.89 25.84 -9.30
N ALA A 236 1.49 25.83 -8.10
CA ALA A 236 2.78 26.46 -7.87
C ALA A 236 3.88 25.75 -8.67
N SER A 237 5.00 26.44 -8.88
CA SER A 237 6.22 25.79 -9.37
C SER A 237 6.61 24.62 -8.46
N PRO A 238 7.12 23.50 -9.00
CA PRO A 238 7.55 22.34 -8.23
C PRO A 238 8.44 22.73 -7.03
N PRO A 239 8.02 22.47 -5.78
CA PRO A 239 8.75 22.95 -4.61
C PRO A 239 9.97 22.07 -4.32
N SER A 240 11.08 22.70 -3.94
CA SER A 240 12.18 21.98 -3.29
C SER A 240 11.73 21.39 -1.93
N PRO A 241 12.42 20.36 -1.40
CA PRO A 241 12.15 19.86 -0.06
C PRO A 241 12.17 20.94 1.02
N ALA A 242 13.04 21.95 0.89
CA ALA A 242 13.11 23.07 1.82
C ALA A 242 11.88 23.98 1.74
N GLN A 243 11.40 24.29 0.54
CA GLN A 243 10.21 25.12 0.34
C GLN A 243 8.94 24.43 0.83
N LEU A 244 8.73 23.16 0.47
CA LEU A 244 7.58 22.40 0.95
C LEU A 244 7.61 22.25 2.48
N GLY A 245 8.78 21.99 3.04
CA GLY A 245 8.97 21.97 4.49
C GLY A 245 8.64 23.30 5.17
N GLU A 246 8.92 24.44 4.52
CA GLU A 246 8.58 25.76 5.04
C GLU A 246 7.07 26.02 5.01
N TRP A 247 6.38 25.65 3.92
CA TRP A 247 4.91 25.74 3.86
C TRP A 247 4.25 25.02 5.04
N LEU A 248 4.69 23.79 5.31
CA LEU A 248 4.17 22.95 6.40
C LEU A 248 4.43 23.59 7.77
N LYS A 249 5.63 24.10 8.03
CA LYS A 249 5.99 24.76 9.30
C LYS A 249 5.20 26.05 9.55
N GLN A 250 4.86 26.77 8.49
CA GLN A 250 4.02 27.97 8.56
C GLN A 250 2.54 27.65 8.77
N GLY A 251 2.16 26.38 8.86
CA GLY A 251 0.78 25.95 9.03
C GLY A 251 -0.04 26.00 7.74
N SER A 252 0.62 26.11 6.58
CA SER A 252 -0.06 25.99 5.28
C SER A 252 -0.67 24.60 5.15
N ARG A 253 -1.73 24.48 4.34
CA ARG A 253 -2.42 23.21 4.05
C ARG A 253 -2.27 22.91 2.56
N PRO A 254 -1.06 22.54 2.09
CA PRO A 254 -0.81 22.32 0.68
C PRO A 254 -1.60 21.11 0.18
N ILE A 255 -2.31 21.27 -0.92
CA ILE A 255 -2.96 20.16 -1.63
C ILE A 255 -2.08 19.79 -2.82
N TYR A 256 -1.87 18.50 -3.03
CA TYR A 256 -1.33 17.99 -4.26
C TYR A 256 -2.47 17.47 -5.13
N ALA A 257 -2.51 17.82 -6.41
CA ALA A 257 -3.51 17.28 -7.34
C ALA A 257 -2.86 16.77 -8.62
N ALA A 258 -3.30 15.61 -9.08
CA ALA A 258 -2.83 14.99 -10.32
C ALA A 258 -4.00 14.43 -11.13
N GLU A 259 -3.99 14.69 -12.43
CA GLU A 259 -4.82 13.99 -13.40
C GLU A 259 -4.09 12.73 -13.86
N VAL A 260 -4.69 11.57 -13.61
CA VAL A 260 -4.13 10.26 -13.92
C VAL A 260 -4.93 9.56 -15.03
N TYR A 261 -4.36 8.50 -15.58
CA TYR A 261 -4.94 7.69 -16.64
C TYR A 261 -5.36 8.48 -17.87
N GLY A 262 -4.51 9.44 -18.27
CA GLY A 262 -4.77 10.34 -19.39
C GLY A 262 -5.93 11.32 -19.14
N GLY A 263 -6.10 11.78 -17.89
CA GLY A 263 -7.12 12.76 -17.52
C GLY A 263 -8.49 12.18 -17.20
N ARG A 264 -8.58 10.86 -16.97
CA ARG A 264 -9.85 10.17 -16.68
C ARG A 264 -10.21 10.16 -15.20
N HIS A 265 -9.25 10.43 -14.34
CA HIS A 265 -9.45 10.47 -12.90
C HIS A 265 -8.54 11.54 -12.29
N LEU A 266 -9.05 12.27 -11.31
CA LEU A 266 -8.32 13.31 -10.60
C LEU A 266 -8.11 12.88 -9.16
N ILE A 267 -6.87 12.89 -8.71
CA ILE A 267 -6.49 12.53 -7.34
C ILE A 267 -6.03 13.79 -6.61
N PRO A 268 -6.85 14.37 -5.72
CA PRO A 268 -6.41 15.36 -4.75
C PRO A 268 -5.92 14.66 -3.48
N LEU A 269 -4.77 15.08 -2.97
CA LEU A 269 -4.14 14.57 -1.76
C LEU A 269 -3.82 15.71 -0.80
N ALA A 270 -4.18 15.54 0.47
CA ALA A 270 -3.78 16.47 1.51
C ALA A 270 -2.30 16.20 1.86
N VAL A 271 -1.43 17.19 1.64
CA VAL A 271 -0.01 17.07 1.99
C VAL A 271 0.15 17.41 3.47
N THR A 272 0.35 16.38 4.28
CA THR A 272 0.40 16.47 5.74
C THR A 272 1.82 16.41 6.29
N GLY A 273 2.84 16.24 5.45
CA GLY A 273 4.21 16.19 5.92
C GLY A 273 5.25 15.95 4.84
N LEU A 274 6.51 15.85 5.28
CA LEU A 274 7.67 15.58 4.44
C LEU A 274 8.69 14.77 5.23
N ALA A 275 9.17 13.67 4.66
CA ALA A 275 10.30 12.90 5.16
C ALA A 275 11.51 13.13 4.26
N VAL A 276 12.60 13.67 4.81
CA VAL A 276 13.89 13.79 4.10
C VAL A 276 14.80 12.70 4.62
N TRP A 277 15.27 11.85 3.72
CA TRP A 277 16.13 10.72 4.02
C TRP A 277 17.61 11.06 3.82
N SER A 278 18.46 10.21 4.38
CA SER A 278 19.90 10.23 4.16
C SER A 278 20.20 10.24 2.65
N GLY A 279 21.00 11.21 2.20
CA GLY A 279 21.26 11.44 0.77
C GLY A 279 20.38 12.51 0.13
N GLY A 280 19.38 13.04 0.85
CA GLY A 280 18.59 14.21 0.44
C GLY A 280 17.31 13.88 -0.32
N THR A 281 17.05 12.62 -0.65
CA THR A 281 15.77 12.19 -1.25
C THR A 281 14.63 12.50 -0.27
N ALA A 282 13.56 13.09 -0.78
CA ALA A 282 12.41 13.49 0.01
C ALA A 282 11.13 12.76 -0.41
N TYR A 283 10.33 12.38 0.57
CA TYR A 283 9.00 11.79 0.39
C TYR A 283 7.96 12.70 1.00
N VAL A 284 6.96 13.05 0.21
CA VAL A 284 5.78 13.77 0.66
C VAL A 284 4.89 12.81 1.42
N ARG A 285 4.57 13.17 2.66
CA ARG A 285 3.51 12.49 3.42
C ARG A 285 2.17 13.06 2.98
N ALA A 286 1.37 12.24 2.33
CA ALA A 286 0.06 12.56 1.80
C ALA A 286 -1.00 11.67 2.46
N LEU A 287 -2.14 12.26 2.83
CA LEU A 287 -3.25 11.52 3.43
C LEU A 287 -4.21 11.01 2.33
N GLN A 288 -4.44 9.70 2.31
CA GLN A 288 -5.45 9.02 1.49
C GLN A 288 -5.94 7.79 2.24
N ASP A 289 -6.96 7.96 3.08
CA ASP A 289 -7.36 7.10 4.21
C ASP A 289 -6.30 7.03 5.34
N ASP A 290 -5.05 6.81 4.94
CA ASP A 290 -3.85 6.68 5.76
C ASP A 290 -2.67 7.45 5.15
N ASP A 291 -1.55 7.48 5.87
CA ASP A 291 -0.35 8.18 5.44
C ASP A 291 0.38 7.38 4.34
N ARG A 292 0.45 7.98 3.15
CA ARG A 292 1.32 7.56 2.05
C ARG A 292 2.55 8.45 1.98
N TYR A 293 3.70 7.86 1.78
CA TYR A 293 4.96 8.55 1.57
C TYR A 293 5.38 8.36 0.12
N LEU A 294 5.20 9.42 -0.68
CA LEU A 294 5.38 9.42 -2.13
C LEU A 294 6.65 10.21 -2.49
N PRO A 295 7.54 9.72 -3.39
CA PRO A 295 8.75 10.45 -3.76
C PRO A 295 8.40 11.84 -4.32
N LEU A 296 9.03 12.88 -3.78
CA LEU A 296 8.77 14.26 -4.23
C LEU A 296 9.12 14.45 -5.71
N GLY A 297 10.19 13.80 -6.20
CA GLY A 297 10.57 13.85 -7.62
C GLY A 297 9.47 13.27 -8.53
N ALA A 298 8.96 12.08 -8.22
CA ALA A 298 7.81 11.49 -8.90
C ALA A 298 6.59 12.45 -8.92
N LEU A 299 6.27 13.09 -7.79
CA LEU A 299 5.16 14.04 -7.73
C LEU A 299 5.38 15.29 -8.59
N HIS A 300 6.61 15.76 -8.78
CA HIS A 300 6.91 16.84 -9.71
C HIS A 300 6.61 16.49 -11.17
N HIS A 301 6.64 15.19 -11.49
CA HIS A 301 6.31 14.71 -12.82
C HIS A 301 4.82 14.44 -12.99
N LEU A 302 4.11 14.02 -11.95
CA LEU A 302 2.74 13.51 -12.09
C LEU A 302 1.66 14.59 -11.92
N GLY A 303 1.93 15.70 -11.25
CA GLY A 303 0.89 16.67 -10.89
C GLY A 303 1.44 17.99 -10.37
N GLY A 304 0.66 18.68 -9.53
CA GLY A 304 0.96 20.01 -9.05
C GLY A 304 0.62 20.24 -7.58
N PHE A 305 1.39 21.12 -6.93
CA PHE A 305 1.17 21.54 -5.55
C PHE A 305 0.44 22.88 -5.47
N TYR A 306 -0.49 22.99 -4.53
CA TYR A 306 -1.33 24.16 -4.28
C TYR A 306 -1.23 24.53 -2.79
N PRO A 307 -0.43 25.55 -2.41
CA PRO A 307 -0.22 25.92 -1.01
C PRO A 307 -1.48 26.40 -0.25
#